data_AF-V4JIU8-F1
#
_entry.id   AF-V4JIU8-F1
#
_cell.length_a   1.000
_cell.length_b   1.000
_cell.length_c   1.000
_cell.angle_alpha   90.00
_cell.angle_beta   90.00
_cell.angle_gamma   90.00
#
_symmetry.space_group_name_H-M   'P 1'
#
loop_
_entity.id
_entity.type
_entity.pdbx_description
1 polymer ?
#
loop_
_entity_poly.entity_id
_entity_poly.type
_entity_poly.pdbx_seq_one_letter_code
_entity_poly.pdbx_strand_id
1 'polypeptide(L)'
;MKKLFVPILLILSPLCTLQAAVVEHTLDNGLKVLVKQDDRAPIVTTQVWYRIGSSFEYGGITGVSHVLEHMMFKGTEHLEPGEFSRIISANGGDENAFTARDFTTYFETMAADRLAVSFELEAERMRRLALPEDEFLKELEVVKEERRLRTDDDPKALTFEQFNAAAYEASPYRIPVIGWASDLDSMQIDDVREWYKK
;
A
#
# COMPACT_ATOMS: atom_id res chain seq x y z
N MET A 1 -34.84 -54.06 35.06
CA MET A 1 -33.77 -53.05 34.90
C MET A 1 -34.28 -51.97 33.94
N LYS A 2 -34.80 -50.85 34.45
CA LYS A 2 -35.30 -49.74 33.63
C LYS A 2 -34.12 -48.81 33.32
N LYS A 3 -33.71 -48.74 32.05
CA LYS A 3 -32.66 -47.82 31.60
C LYS A 3 -33.24 -46.40 31.53
N LEU A 4 -32.75 -45.52 32.38
CA LEU A 4 -33.11 -44.11 32.42
C LEU A 4 -32.34 -43.40 31.29
N PHE A 5 -33.05 -42.99 30.23
CA PHE A 5 -32.48 -42.14 29.17
C PHE A 5 -32.47 -40.70 29.67
N VAL A 6 -31.28 -40.16 29.95
CA VAL A 6 -31.08 -38.73 30.22
C VAL A 6 -30.79 -38.06 28.88
N PRO A 7 -31.63 -37.12 28.40
CA PRO A 7 -31.32 -36.39 27.18
C PRO A 7 -30.22 -35.37 27.52
N ILE A 8 -29.07 -35.50 26.86
CA ILE A 8 -28.04 -34.47 26.86
C ILE A 8 -28.60 -33.31 26.04
N LEU A 9 -29.02 -32.25 26.73
CA LEU A 9 -29.38 -30.99 26.11
C LEU A 9 -28.08 -30.33 25.66
N LEU A 10 -27.75 -30.46 24.37
CA LEU A 10 -26.72 -29.67 23.71
C LEU A 10 -27.19 -28.22 23.70
N ILE A 11 -26.72 -27.44 24.68
CA ILE A 11 -26.84 -25.98 24.67
C ILE A 11 -25.91 -25.51 23.56
N LEU A 12 -26.48 -25.28 22.37
CA LEU A 12 -25.82 -24.58 21.29
C LEU A 12 -25.72 -23.11 21.71
N SER A 13 -24.72 -22.77 22.51
CA SER A 13 -24.41 -21.38 22.79
C SER A 13 -24.13 -20.71 21.45
N PRO A 14 -24.87 -19.66 21.07
CA PRO A 14 -24.48 -18.89 19.90
C PRO A 14 -23.11 -18.32 20.24
N LEU A 15 -22.08 -18.69 19.46
CA LEU A 15 -20.88 -17.88 19.40
C LEU A 15 -21.35 -16.52 18.88
N CYS A 16 -21.65 -15.62 19.79
CA CYS A 16 -21.80 -14.22 19.50
C CYS A 16 -20.39 -13.77 19.14
N THR A 17 -20.03 -13.87 17.86
CA THR A 17 -18.89 -13.17 17.31
C THR A 17 -19.23 -11.70 17.48
N LEU A 18 -18.76 -11.11 18.57
CA LEU A 18 -18.77 -9.68 18.78
C LEU A 18 -17.88 -9.09 17.69
N GLN A 19 -18.48 -8.75 16.56
CA GLN A 19 -17.78 -8.07 15.48
C GLN A 19 -17.44 -6.69 16.02
N ALA A 20 -16.16 -6.48 16.33
CA ALA A 20 -15.71 -5.19 16.85
C ALA A 20 -16.14 -4.07 15.90
N ALA A 21 -16.89 -3.11 16.44
CA ALA A 21 -17.37 -1.96 15.69
C ALA A 21 -16.17 -1.10 15.24
N VAL A 22 -16.25 -0.56 14.03
CA VAL A 22 -15.28 0.41 13.53
C VAL A 22 -15.63 1.78 14.09
N VAL A 23 -14.68 2.43 14.73
CA VAL A 23 -14.78 3.82 15.18
C VAL A 23 -14.17 4.72 14.10
N GLU A 24 -14.89 5.75 13.72
CA GLU A 24 -14.48 6.72 12.71
C GLU A 24 -14.29 8.10 13.34
N HIS A 25 -13.20 8.77 12.98
CA HIS A 25 -12.94 10.15 13.35
C HIS A 25 -12.30 10.89 12.16
N THR A 26 -12.60 12.18 12.00
CA THR A 26 -11.96 13.03 10.98
C THR A 26 -11.23 14.15 11.69
N LEU A 27 -9.92 14.26 11.44
CA LEU A 27 -9.07 15.31 11.99
C LEU A 27 -9.36 16.67 11.34
N ASP A 28 -8.92 17.75 11.97
CA ASP A 28 -9.15 19.12 11.48
C ASP A 28 -8.56 19.38 10.08
N ASN A 29 -7.52 18.63 9.69
CA ASN A 29 -6.90 18.69 8.36
C ASN A 29 -7.64 17.84 7.30
N GLY A 30 -8.76 17.21 7.66
CA GLY A 30 -9.57 16.36 6.79
C GLY A 30 -9.13 14.90 6.71
N LEU A 31 -8.04 14.51 7.39
CA LEU A 31 -7.61 13.10 7.42
C LEU A 31 -8.61 12.25 8.20
N LYS A 32 -9.17 11.25 7.54
CA LYS A 32 -10.10 10.29 8.11
C LYS A 32 -9.35 9.13 8.75
N VAL A 33 -9.63 8.87 10.02
CA VAL A 33 -9.03 7.80 10.84
C VAL A 33 -10.11 6.78 11.16
N LEU A 34 -9.81 5.52 10.84
CA LEU A 34 -10.67 4.36 11.13
C LEU A 34 -9.94 3.44 12.09
N VAL A 35 -10.57 3.13 13.22
CA VAL A 35 -10.01 2.25 14.25
C VAL A 35 -10.94 1.06 14.43
N LYS A 36 -10.40 -0.14 14.27
CA LYS A 36 -11.09 -1.39 14.60
C LYS A 36 -10.27 -2.11 15.65
N GLN A 37 -10.75 -2.08 16.90
CA GLN A 37 -10.08 -2.77 18.00
C GLN A 37 -10.29 -4.28 17.89
N ASP A 38 -9.23 -5.07 18.07
CA ASP A 38 -9.28 -6.53 18.08
C ASP A 38 -8.24 -7.07 19.07
N ASP A 39 -8.68 -7.45 20.26
CA ASP A 39 -7.78 -7.84 21.37
C ASP A 39 -7.33 -9.32 21.31
N ARG A 40 -7.50 -10.01 20.18
CA ARG A 40 -7.13 -11.44 20.04
C ARG A 40 -5.62 -11.67 20.04
N ALA A 41 -4.82 -10.68 19.65
CA ALA A 41 -3.37 -10.73 19.65
C ALA A 41 -2.80 -9.35 19.95
N PRO A 42 -1.64 -9.24 20.64
CA PRO A 42 -1.01 -7.97 20.98
C PRO A 42 -0.25 -7.37 19.78
N ILE A 43 -0.91 -7.28 18.63
CA ILE A 43 -0.37 -6.72 17.38
C ILE A 43 -1.27 -5.60 16.88
N VAL A 44 -0.69 -4.71 16.08
CA VAL A 44 -1.41 -3.65 15.37
C VAL A 44 -0.97 -3.61 13.93
N THR A 45 -1.92 -3.40 13.02
CA THR A 45 -1.64 -3.05 11.64
C THR A 45 -2.12 -1.63 11.39
N THR A 46 -1.19 -0.73 11.08
CA THR A 46 -1.49 0.62 10.62
C THR A 46 -1.49 0.64 9.11
N GLN A 47 -2.38 1.44 8.51
CA GLN A 47 -2.40 1.64 7.06
C GLN A 47 -2.68 3.11 6.74
N VAL A 48 -1.97 3.64 5.77
CA VAL A 48 -2.27 4.94 5.17
C VAL A 48 -2.70 4.73 3.73
N TRP A 49 -3.92 5.17 3.43
CA TRP A 49 -4.54 5.03 2.11
C TRP A 49 -4.61 6.39 1.42
N TYR A 50 -3.82 6.56 0.37
CA TYR A 50 -3.85 7.76 -0.46
C TYR A 50 -4.84 7.55 -1.60
N ARG A 51 -5.75 8.51 -1.80
CA ARG A 51 -6.73 8.49 -2.89
C ARG A 51 -6.11 8.97 -4.21
N ILE A 52 -5.04 8.32 -4.62
CA ILE A 52 -4.30 8.54 -5.85
C ILE A 52 -3.69 7.23 -6.30
N GLY A 53 -3.70 6.95 -7.59
CA GLY A 53 -3.18 5.72 -8.18
C GLY A 53 -3.10 5.85 -9.70
N SER A 54 -2.90 4.75 -10.41
CA SER A 54 -2.59 4.80 -11.84
C SER A 54 -3.69 5.39 -12.73
N SER A 55 -4.95 5.44 -12.26
CA SER A 55 -6.06 6.03 -13.00
C SER A 55 -6.07 7.56 -13.00
N PHE A 56 -5.27 8.19 -12.14
CA PHE A 56 -5.13 9.63 -12.06
C PHE A 56 -4.01 10.16 -12.97
N GLU A 57 -3.17 9.25 -13.48
CA GLU A 57 -2.00 9.54 -14.31
C GLU A 57 -2.40 10.00 -15.72
N TYR A 58 -1.46 10.62 -16.42
CA TYR A 58 -1.64 11.04 -17.81
C TYR A 58 -0.45 10.56 -18.66
N GLY A 59 -0.64 10.56 -19.98
CA GLY A 59 0.35 10.04 -20.92
C GLY A 59 1.70 10.76 -20.79
N GLY A 60 2.78 9.99 -20.84
CA GLY A 60 4.16 10.46 -20.68
C GLY A 60 4.74 10.24 -19.28
N ILE A 61 3.91 9.98 -18.27
CA ILE A 61 4.36 9.69 -16.89
C ILE A 61 3.65 8.47 -16.29
N THR A 62 3.16 7.55 -17.12
CA THR A 62 2.46 6.38 -16.58
C THR A 62 3.38 5.51 -15.71
N GLY A 63 2.84 4.99 -14.62
CA GLY A 63 3.58 4.28 -13.58
C GLY A 63 4.15 5.18 -12.47
N VAL A 64 3.99 6.50 -12.56
CA VAL A 64 4.53 7.43 -11.55
C VAL A 64 4.01 7.17 -10.13
N SER A 65 2.76 6.70 -9.98
CA SER A 65 2.22 6.34 -8.66
C SER A 65 2.96 5.15 -8.06
N HIS A 66 3.28 4.15 -8.88
CA HIS A 66 4.03 2.97 -8.47
C HIS A 66 5.51 3.30 -8.21
N VAL A 67 6.12 4.16 -9.03
CA VAL A 67 7.49 4.62 -8.78
C VAL A 67 7.56 5.46 -7.50
N LEU A 68 6.57 6.32 -7.23
CA LEU A 68 6.50 7.06 -5.97
C LEU A 68 6.33 6.11 -4.77
N GLU A 69 5.58 5.02 -4.92
CA GLU A 69 5.51 3.97 -3.90
C GLU A 69 6.89 3.43 -3.51
N HIS A 70 7.73 3.07 -4.49
CA HIS A 70 9.11 2.65 -4.23
C HIS A 70 9.93 3.76 -3.55
N MET A 71 9.79 5.00 -4.04
CA MET A 71 10.53 6.14 -3.52
C MET A 71 10.15 6.52 -2.09
N MET A 72 8.96 6.16 -1.61
CA MET A 72 8.52 6.38 -0.23
C MET A 72 9.33 5.57 0.81
N PHE A 73 10.19 4.66 0.37
CA PHE A 73 11.15 3.92 1.20
C PHE A 73 12.60 4.42 1.07
N LYS A 74 12.85 5.44 0.23
CA LYS A 74 14.20 5.95 -0.09
C LYS A 74 14.58 7.19 0.71
N GLY A 75 14.04 7.31 1.92
CA GLY A 75 14.44 8.30 2.90
C GLY A 75 13.60 9.57 2.90
N THR A 76 13.76 10.33 3.97
CA THR A 76 13.08 11.59 4.25
C THR A 76 14.12 12.64 4.65
N GLU A 77 13.69 13.86 4.99
CA GLU A 77 14.61 14.89 5.52
C GLU A 77 15.39 14.43 6.76
N HIS A 78 14.83 13.52 7.56
CA HIS A 78 15.43 13.04 8.81
C HIS A 78 15.83 11.56 8.80
N LEU A 79 15.52 10.82 7.74
CA LEU A 79 15.78 9.38 7.64
C LEU A 79 16.60 9.09 6.39
N GLU A 80 17.70 8.39 6.55
CA GLU A 80 18.52 7.91 5.44
C GLU A 80 17.73 6.89 4.58
N PRO A 81 18.11 6.69 3.31
CA PRO A 81 17.50 5.64 2.48
C PRO A 81 17.51 4.27 3.17
N GLY A 82 16.34 3.63 3.23
CA GLY A 82 16.13 2.34 3.91
C GLY A 82 16.13 2.38 5.44
N GLU A 83 16.32 3.54 6.08
CA GLU A 83 16.27 3.66 7.54
C GLU A 83 14.86 3.40 8.09
N PHE A 84 13.81 3.83 7.37
CA PHE A 84 12.41 3.49 7.67
C PHE A 84 12.26 1.97 7.91
N SER A 85 12.65 1.16 6.93
CA SER A 85 12.54 -0.30 6.96
C SER A 85 13.38 -0.92 8.08
N ARG A 86 14.56 -0.35 8.36
CA ARG A 86 15.42 -0.80 9.48
C ARG A 86 14.77 -0.52 10.83
N ILE A 87 14.12 0.64 11.02
CA ILE A 87 13.42 0.97 12.26
C ILE A 87 12.24 0.01 12.48
N ILE A 88 11.45 -0.26 11.44
CA ILE A 88 10.34 -1.21 11.51
C ILE A 88 10.85 -2.61 11.88
N SER A 89 11.87 -3.10 11.18
CA SER A 89 12.48 -4.41 11.45
C SER A 89 13.07 -4.50 12.86
N ALA A 90 13.73 -3.44 13.36
CA ALA A 90 14.29 -3.39 14.70
C ALA A 90 13.21 -3.43 15.81
N ASN A 91 11.98 -3.04 15.48
CA ASN A 91 10.80 -3.16 16.34
C ASN A 91 10.04 -4.48 16.15
N GLY A 92 10.58 -5.43 15.37
CA GLY A 92 9.96 -6.72 15.09
C GLY A 92 8.71 -6.60 14.21
N GLY A 93 8.60 -5.53 13.43
CA GLY A 93 7.51 -5.32 12.50
C GLY A 93 7.85 -5.73 11.07
N ASP A 94 6.79 -5.87 10.27
CA ASP A 94 6.84 -6.04 8.82
C ASP A 94 6.13 -4.85 8.16
N GLU A 95 6.59 -4.45 6.99
CA GLU A 95 6.00 -3.36 6.20
C GLU A 95 5.82 -3.78 4.75
N ASN A 96 4.88 -3.13 4.06
CA ASN A 96 4.79 -3.19 2.62
C ASN A 96 3.94 -2.02 2.08
N ALA A 97 3.84 -1.96 0.77
CA ALA A 97 2.93 -1.09 0.06
C ALA A 97 2.35 -1.81 -1.16
N PHE A 98 1.34 -1.21 -1.76
CA PHE A 98 0.97 -1.50 -3.13
C PHE A 98 0.15 -0.37 -3.73
N THR A 99 0.33 -0.20 -5.04
CA THR A 99 -0.41 0.74 -5.87
C THR A 99 -1.48 0.00 -6.64
N ALA A 100 -2.66 0.60 -6.69
CA ALA A 100 -3.78 0.17 -7.50
C ALA A 100 -4.14 1.29 -8.49
N ARG A 101 -5.21 1.06 -9.26
CA ARG A 101 -5.73 2.10 -10.17
C ARG A 101 -6.18 3.33 -9.41
N ASP A 102 -6.88 3.18 -8.29
CA ASP A 102 -7.57 4.30 -7.64
C ASP A 102 -6.95 4.75 -6.31
N PHE A 103 -5.93 4.04 -5.82
CA PHE A 103 -5.28 4.33 -4.55
C PHE A 103 -3.87 3.73 -4.50
N THR A 104 -3.04 4.26 -3.62
CA THR A 104 -1.79 3.67 -3.16
C THR A 104 -1.88 3.56 -1.65
N THR A 105 -1.53 2.40 -1.12
CA THR A 105 -1.57 2.16 0.32
C THR A 105 -0.22 1.68 0.82
N TYR A 106 0.10 2.09 2.02
CA TYR A 106 1.25 1.63 2.77
C TYR A 106 0.76 1.08 4.10
N PHE A 107 1.45 0.07 4.62
CA PHE A 107 1.07 -0.54 5.88
C PHE A 107 2.25 -1.12 6.63
N GLU A 108 2.14 -1.10 7.95
CA GLU A 108 3.06 -1.75 8.86
C GLU A 108 2.28 -2.62 9.83
N THR A 109 2.81 -3.79 10.15
CA THR A 109 2.31 -4.66 11.21
C THR A 109 3.40 -4.85 12.26
N MET A 110 3.08 -4.58 13.52
CA MET A 110 4.03 -4.64 14.63
C MET A 110 3.33 -4.98 15.96
N ALA A 111 4.10 -5.10 17.04
CA ALA A 111 3.54 -5.21 18.39
C ALA A 111 2.67 -3.98 18.72
N ALA A 112 1.53 -4.19 19.39
CA ALA A 112 0.55 -3.13 19.64
C ALA A 112 1.12 -1.94 20.45
N ASP A 113 2.12 -2.19 21.30
CA ASP A 113 2.82 -1.17 22.09
C ASP A 113 3.85 -0.36 21.28
N ARG A 114 3.93 -0.58 19.95
CA ARG A 114 4.76 0.19 19.00
C ARG A 114 3.95 1.06 18.05
N LEU A 115 2.63 1.15 18.21
CA LEU A 115 1.76 1.98 17.36
C LEU A 115 2.30 3.39 17.09
N ALA A 116 2.85 4.06 18.12
CA ALA A 116 3.42 5.39 17.99
C ALA A 116 4.56 5.46 16.95
N VAL A 117 5.38 4.41 16.86
CA VAL A 117 6.50 4.33 15.89
C VAL A 117 5.96 4.35 14.46
N SER A 118 4.92 3.55 14.16
CA SER A 118 4.28 3.56 12.83
C SER A 118 3.73 4.95 12.49
N PHE A 119 3.04 5.61 13.42
CA PHE A 119 2.50 6.96 13.18
C PHE A 119 3.58 8.01 12.95
N GLU A 120 4.67 7.97 13.71
CA GLU A 120 5.80 8.89 13.53
C GLU A 120 6.44 8.72 12.15
N LEU A 121 6.69 7.47 11.75
CA LEU A 121 7.29 7.13 10.46
C LEU A 121 6.38 7.49 9.27
N GLU A 122 5.08 7.19 9.37
CA GLU A 122 4.11 7.55 8.33
C GLU A 122 3.97 9.06 8.18
N ALA A 123 3.90 9.79 9.30
CA ALA A 123 3.85 11.25 9.28
C ALA A 123 5.12 11.86 8.64
N GLU A 124 6.28 11.26 8.89
CA GLU A 124 7.56 11.68 8.33
C GLU A 124 7.57 11.55 6.80
N ARG A 125 7.27 10.36 6.25
CA ARG A 125 7.24 10.20 4.77
C ARG A 125 6.06 10.90 4.10
N MET A 126 4.94 11.12 4.80
CA MET A 126 3.80 11.89 4.28
C MET A 126 4.14 13.38 4.07
N ARG A 127 5.12 13.94 4.79
CA ARG A 127 5.38 15.39 4.77
C ARG A 127 6.79 15.79 4.38
N ARG A 128 7.76 14.89 4.47
CA ARG A 128 9.20 15.21 4.39
C ARG A 128 9.97 14.26 3.49
N LEU A 129 9.33 13.70 2.46
CA LEU A 129 10.01 12.79 1.55
C LEU A 129 11.15 13.50 0.80
N ALA A 130 12.35 12.90 0.80
CA ALA A 130 13.56 13.56 0.27
C ALA A 130 13.68 13.48 -1.26
N LEU A 131 13.19 12.39 -1.86
CA LEU A 131 13.25 12.13 -3.31
C LEU A 131 14.64 12.39 -3.94
N PRO A 132 15.71 11.71 -3.44
CA PRO A 132 17.04 11.84 -4.00
C PRO A 132 17.10 11.22 -5.41
N GLU A 133 17.70 11.95 -6.34
CA GLU A 133 17.72 11.58 -7.76
C GLU A 133 18.55 10.31 -8.02
N ASP A 134 19.62 10.10 -7.27
CA ASP A 134 20.47 8.92 -7.43
C ASP A 134 19.78 7.63 -6.95
N GLU A 135 18.93 7.69 -5.92
CA GLU A 135 18.08 6.56 -5.54
C GLU A 135 16.95 6.34 -6.55
N PHE A 136 16.35 7.41 -7.07
CA PHE A 136 15.34 7.32 -8.12
C PHE A 136 15.86 6.57 -9.36
N LEU A 137 17.06 6.90 -9.84
CA LEU A 137 17.63 6.22 -11.00
C LEU A 137 17.85 4.72 -10.75
N LYS A 138 18.18 4.32 -9.52
CA LYS A 138 18.32 2.90 -9.14
C LYS A 138 16.96 2.21 -9.06
N GLU A 139 16.00 2.83 -8.37
CA GLU A 139 14.67 2.25 -8.18
C GLU A 139 13.87 2.19 -9.47
N LEU A 140 14.05 3.14 -10.39
CA LEU A 140 13.41 3.08 -11.70
C LEU A 140 13.85 1.83 -12.48
N GLU A 141 15.11 1.43 -12.39
CA GLU A 141 15.59 0.17 -12.98
C GLU A 141 15.00 -1.05 -12.27
N VAL A 142 14.82 -1.00 -10.94
CA VAL A 142 14.11 -2.07 -10.19
C VAL A 142 12.67 -2.20 -10.66
N VAL A 143 11.95 -1.09 -10.85
CA VAL A 143 10.56 -1.08 -11.35
C VAL A 143 10.49 -1.62 -12.77
N LYS A 144 11.47 -1.31 -13.63
CA LYS A 144 11.55 -1.88 -14.98
C LYS A 144 11.76 -3.39 -14.96
N GLU A 145 12.58 -3.90 -14.05
CA GLU A 145 12.75 -5.36 -13.87
C GLU A 145 11.49 -6.01 -13.29
N GLU A 146 10.77 -5.33 -12.39
CA GLU A 146 9.46 -5.79 -11.94
C GLU A 146 8.47 -5.86 -13.10
N ARG A 147 8.44 -4.85 -13.98
CA ARG A 147 7.58 -4.86 -15.17
C ARG A 147 7.87 -6.07 -16.04
N ARG A 148 9.15 -6.35 -16.31
CA ARG A 148 9.56 -7.54 -17.06
C ARG A 148 9.03 -8.80 -16.41
N LEU A 149 9.29 -8.98 -15.12
CA LEU A 149 8.91 -10.17 -14.36
C LEU A 149 7.38 -10.36 -14.25
N ARG A 150 6.63 -9.27 -14.04
CA ARG A 150 5.19 -9.32 -13.71
C ARG A 150 4.29 -9.21 -14.94
N THR A 151 4.80 -8.65 -16.03
CA THR A 151 3.99 -8.34 -17.22
C THR A 151 4.63 -8.88 -18.50
N ASP A 152 5.83 -8.42 -18.85
CA ASP A 152 6.36 -8.69 -20.20
C ASP A 152 6.72 -10.17 -20.39
N ASP A 153 7.23 -10.84 -19.34
CA ASP A 153 7.57 -12.27 -19.33
C ASP A 153 6.40 -13.17 -18.84
N ASP A 154 5.25 -12.60 -18.47
CA ASP A 154 4.03 -13.34 -18.13
C ASP A 154 2.97 -13.17 -19.24
N PRO A 155 2.71 -14.20 -20.08
CA PRO A 155 1.79 -14.09 -21.19
C PRO A 155 0.34 -13.80 -20.76
N LYS A 156 -0.07 -14.18 -19.55
CA LYS A 156 -1.42 -13.87 -19.04
C LYS A 156 -1.53 -12.40 -18.66
N ALA A 157 -0.51 -11.88 -17.97
CA ALA A 157 -0.47 -10.47 -17.60
C ALA A 157 -0.39 -9.58 -18.84
N LEU A 158 0.48 -9.91 -19.80
CA LEU A 158 0.58 -9.20 -21.08
C LEU A 158 -0.74 -9.23 -21.85
N THR A 159 -1.43 -10.37 -21.91
CA THR A 159 -2.75 -10.47 -22.54
C THR A 159 -3.76 -9.53 -21.86
N PHE A 160 -3.76 -9.47 -20.53
CA PHE A 160 -4.67 -8.61 -19.78
C PHE A 160 -4.36 -7.12 -19.94
N GLU A 161 -3.08 -6.74 -20.01
CA GLU A 161 -2.65 -5.38 -20.34
C GLU A 161 -3.19 -4.96 -21.71
N GLN A 162 -2.93 -5.76 -22.76
CA GLN A 162 -3.39 -5.47 -24.12
C GLN A 162 -4.92 -5.48 -24.24
N PHE A 163 -5.59 -6.39 -23.53
CA PHE A 163 -7.05 -6.41 -23.46
C PHE A 163 -7.60 -5.12 -22.87
N ASN A 164 -7.09 -4.65 -21.73
CA ASN A 164 -7.56 -3.38 -21.14
C ASN A 164 -7.24 -2.19 -22.04
N ALA A 165 -6.06 -2.18 -22.67
CA ALA A 165 -5.66 -1.12 -23.60
C ALA A 165 -6.61 -0.99 -24.81
N ALA A 166 -7.17 -2.12 -25.27
CA ALA A 166 -8.13 -2.17 -26.37
C ALA A 166 -9.59 -1.95 -25.90
N ALA A 167 -9.95 -2.46 -24.73
CA ALA A 167 -11.31 -2.36 -24.19
C ALA A 167 -11.67 -0.94 -23.74
N TYR A 168 -10.68 -0.17 -23.28
CA TYR A 168 -10.85 1.21 -22.83
C TYR A 168 -10.18 2.19 -23.80
N GLU A 169 -10.97 2.81 -24.68
CA GLU A 169 -10.44 3.74 -25.69
C GLU A 169 -9.87 5.02 -25.07
N ALA A 170 -10.62 5.63 -24.14
CA ALA A 170 -10.29 6.93 -23.53
C ALA A 170 -10.10 6.87 -22.01
N SER A 171 -10.67 5.86 -21.34
CA SER A 171 -10.58 5.77 -19.87
C SER A 171 -9.13 5.50 -19.42
N PRO A 172 -8.63 6.19 -18.37
CA PRO A 172 -7.30 5.92 -17.80
C PRO A 172 -7.10 4.48 -17.33
N TYR A 173 -8.18 3.71 -17.12
CA TYR A 173 -8.09 2.29 -16.74
C TYR A 173 -7.44 1.40 -17.81
N ARG A 174 -7.20 1.94 -19.00
CA ARG A 174 -6.37 1.35 -20.04
C ARG A 174 -4.88 1.28 -19.68
N ILE A 175 -4.43 2.13 -18.77
CA ILE A 175 -3.02 2.26 -18.37
C ILE A 175 -2.69 1.13 -17.37
N PRO A 176 -1.63 0.35 -17.61
CA PRO A 176 -1.16 -0.62 -16.63
C PRO A 176 -0.64 0.09 -15.39
N VAL A 177 -0.91 -0.46 -14.20
CA VAL A 177 -0.52 0.18 -12.93
C VAL A 177 0.99 0.43 -12.85
N ILE A 178 1.79 -0.49 -13.37
CA ILE A 178 3.24 -0.38 -13.41
C ILE A 178 3.77 0.65 -14.43
N GLY A 179 2.91 1.19 -15.29
CA GLY A 179 3.28 2.13 -16.36
C GLY A 179 3.72 1.46 -17.64
N TRP A 180 3.67 2.20 -18.75
CA TRP A 180 4.20 1.74 -20.04
C TRP A 180 5.73 1.77 -20.03
N ALA A 181 6.38 0.79 -20.66
CA ALA A 181 7.84 0.72 -20.71
C ALA A 181 8.49 2.03 -21.23
N SER A 182 7.91 2.64 -22.27
CA SER A 182 8.40 3.91 -22.84
C SER A 182 8.29 5.10 -21.87
N ASP A 183 7.25 5.11 -21.02
CA ASP A 183 7.06 6.16 -20.04
C ASP A 183 8.03 5.95 -18.87
N LEU A 184 8.24 4.71 -18.42
CA LEU A 184 9.28 4.39 -17.45
C LEU A 184 10.68 4.74 -17.95
N ASP A 185 10.97 4.56 -19.23
CA ASP A 185 12.28 4.91 -19.81
C ASP A 185 12.52 6.43 -19.90
N SER A 186 11.45 7.23 -19.94
CA SER A 186 11.53 8.68 -20.07
C SER A 186 11.21 9.44 -18.78
N MET A 187 10.73 8.77 -17.75
CA MET A 187 10.37 9.36 -16.46
C MET A 187 11.55 10.08 -15.81
N GLN A 188 11.29 11.27 -15.29
CA GLN A 188 12.26 12.09 -14.57
C GLN A 188 11.88 12.21 -13.10
N ILE A 189 12.86 12.50 -12.25
CA ILE A 189 12.63 12.68 -10.80
C ILE A 189 11.64 13.82 -10.51
N ASP A 190 11.58 14.84 -11.36
CA ASP A 190 10.65 15.95 -11.18
C ASP A 190 9.18 15.51 -11.38
N ASP A 191 8.91 14.50 -12.22
CA ASP A 191 7.56 13.92 -12.36
C ASP A 191 7.10 13.31 -11.01
N VAL A 192 7.99 12.59 -10.32
CA VAL A 192 7.73 11.99 -9.01
C VAL A 192 7.54 13.07 -7.93
N ARG A 193 8.35 14.13 -7.96
CA ARG A 193 8.25 15.27 -7.02
C ARG A 193 6.96 16.05 -7.21
N GLU A 194 6.52 16.24 -8.44
CA GLU A 194 5.23 16.87 -8.73
C GLU A 194 4.07 15.98 -8.30
N TRP A 195 4.17 14.67 -8.55
CA TRP A 195 3.16 13.70 -8.14
C TRP A 195 2.95 13.66 -6.62
N TYR A 196 4.04 13.68 -5.84
CA TYR A 196 3.98 13.70 -4.37
C TYR A 196 3.30 14.95 -3.79
N LYS A 197 3.35 16.09 -4.48
CA LYS A 197 2.74 17.36 -4.02
C LYS A 197 1.24 17.44 -4.26
N LYS A 198 0.69 16.56 -5.09
CA LYS A 198 -0.69 16.58 -5.57
C LYS A 198 -1.64 15.89 -4.60
#